data_AF-A0A7V1LYT9-F1
#
_entry.id   AF-A0A7V1LYT9-F1
#
_cell.length_a   1.000
_cell.length_b   1.000
_cell.length_c   1.000
_cell.angle_alpha   90.00
_cell.angle_beta   90.00
_cell.angle_gamma   90.00
#
_symmetry.space_group_name_H-M   'P 1'
#
loop_
_entity.id
_entity.type
_entity.pdbx_description
1 polymer ?
#
loop_
_entity_poly.entity_id
_entity_poly.type
_entity_poly.pdbx_seq_one_letter_code
_entity_poly.pdbx_strand_id
1 'polypeptide(L)'
;MQAKPWQIAVVVIGLLVGIGGIVLAIGKDSGPDLADKLILVDVTTGDTYTVSLRNRSVVIPVKSPETGQRTLLPIELDDETESWHISEHYMPALSGIEEISDKVDPETGKLDLPVKIKPEVIKRKKR
;
A
#
# COMPACT_ATOMS: atom_id res chain seq x y z
N MET A 1 12.44 -25.10 53.70
CA MET A 1 13.63 -24.46 53.10
C MET A 1 13.32 -22.98 52.94
N GLN A 2 13.98 -22.12 53.71
CA GLN A 2 13.71 -20.68 53.75
C GLN A 2 14.56 -20.02 52.64
N ALA A 3 13.92 -19.41 51.65
CA ALA A 3 14.63 -18.75 50.56
C ALA A 3 15.48 -17.60 51.13
N LYS A 4 16.75 -17.49 50.70
CA LYS A 4 17.62 -16.41 51.17
C LYS A 4 17.13 -15.09 50.57
N PRO A 5 17.16 -13.95 51.31
CA PRO A 5 16.66 -12.66 50.83
C PRO A 5 17.23 -12.22 49.47
N TRP A 6 18.48 -12.58 49.18
CA TRP A 6 19.13 -12.26 47.91
C TRP A 6 18.49 -12.99 46.71
N GLN A 7 18.00 -14.22 46.90
CA GLN A 7 17.34 -14.99 45.83
C GLN A 7 16.00 -14.35 45.45
N ILE A 8 15.29 -13.80 46.44
CA ILE A 8 14.05 -13.05 46.22
C ILE A 8 14.33 -11.79 45.40
N ALA A 9 15.40 -11.06 45.72
CA ALA A 9 15.79 -9.86 44.97
C ALA A 9 16.09 -10.17 43.48
N VAL A 10 16.81 -11.25 43.20
CA VAL A 10 17.11 -11.66 41.81
C VAL A 10 15.86 -12.04 41.03
N VAL A 11 14.93 -12.76 41.66
CA VAL A 11 13.65 -13.14 41.04
C VAL A 11 12.81 -11.90 40.71
N VAL A 12 12.75 -10.93 41.62
CA VAL A 12 11.99 -9.68 41.40
C VAL A 12 12.61 -8.84 40.28
N ILE A 13 13.94 -8.71 40.25
CA ILE A 13 14.64 -7.97 39.18
C ILE A 13 14.42 -8.65 37.83
N GLY A 14 14.56 -9.98 37.77
CA GLY A 14 14.33 -10.74 36.54
C GLY A 14 12.89 -10.60 36.04
N LEU A 15 11.91 -10.60 36.94
CA LEU A 15 10.51 -10.39 36.58
C LEU A 15 10.26 -8.97 36.04
N LEU A 16 10.82 -7.95 36.67
CA LEU A 16 10.66 -6.56 36.22
C LEU A 16 11.32 -6.31 34.86
N VAL A 17 12.52 -6.86 34.64
CA VAL A 17 13.20 -6.78 33.34
C VAL A 17 12.41 -7.54 32.27
N GLY A 18 11.88 -8.74 32.60
CA GLY A 18 11.05 -9.52 31.69
C GLY A 18 9.78 -8.78 31.28
N ILE A 19 9.04 -8.22 32.24
CA ILE A 19 7.83 -7.44 31.99
C ILE A 19 8.16 -6.18 31.19
N GLY A 20 9.22 -5.46 31.56
CA GLY A 20 9.68 -4.27 30.82
C GLY A 20 10.06 -4.58 29.38
N GLY A 21 10.73 -5.71 29.15
CA GLY A 21 11.07 -6.18 27.81
C GLY A 21 9.85 -6.49 26.96
N ILE A 22 8.82 -7.13 27.52
CA ILE A 22 7.56 -7.43 26.81
C ILE A 22 6.83 -6.14 26.45
N VAL A 23 6.74 -5.18 27.38
CA VAL A 23 6.09 -3.89 27.12
C VAL A 23 6.80 -3.11 26.03
N LEU A 24 8.13 -3.11 26.00
CA LEU A 24 8.91 -2.46 24.94
C LEU A 24 8.79 -3.19 23.60
N ALA A 25 8.73 -4.52 23.60
CA ALA A 25 8.57 -5.32 22.38
C ALA A 25 7.19 -5.11 21.73
N ILE A 26 6.13 -5.03 22.54
CA ILE A 26 4.76 -4.78 22.05
C ILE A 26 4.54 -3.31 21.71
N GLY A 27 5.12 -2.39 22.49
CA GLY A 27 4.99 -0.95 22.28
C GLY A 27 5.78 -0.43 21.08
N LYS A 28 6.74 -1.21 20.56
CA LYS A 28 7.43 -0.94 19.29
C LYS A 28 6.57 -1.44 18.12
N ASP A 29 5.34 -0.99 18.07
CA ASP A 29 4.43 -1.18 16.95
C ASP A 29 4.79 -0.18 15.86
N SER A 30 5.95 -0.40 15.22
CA SER A 30 6.18 0.08 13.87
C SER A 30 5.59 -0.96 12.94
N GLY A 31 4.27 -0.99 12.85
CA GLY A 31 3.58 -1.67 11.76
C GLY A 31 4.14 -1.19 10.41
N PRO A 32 4.00 -1.99 9.32
CA PRO A 32 4.43 -1.54 8.01
C PRO A 32 3.85 -0.15 7.74
N ASP A 33 4.71 0.80 7.38
CA ASP A 33 4.32 2.14 6.96
C ASP A 33 3.58 2.01 5.62
N LEU A 34 2.30 1.61 5.73
CA LEU A 34 1.40 1.49 4.60
C LEU A 34 1.12 2.89 4.12
N ALA A 35 1.50 3.17 2.88
CA ALA A 35 1.25 4.46 2.26
C ALA A 35 -0.22 4.89 2.48
N ASP A 36 -0.45 6.08 3.04
CA ASP A 36 -1.79 6.62 3.31
C ASP A 36 -2.64 6.79 2.03
N LYS A 37 -1.98 6.75 0.87
CA LYS A 37 -2.51 7.01 -0.47
C LYS A 37 -1.92 6.02 -1.46
N LEU A 38 -2.73 5.62 -2.42
CA LEU A 38 -2.34 4.83 -3.58
C LEU A 38 -2.67 5.63 -4.84
N ILE A 39 -1.71 5.70 -5.75
CA ILE A 39 -1.93 6.28 -7.08
C ILE A 39 -2.37 5.15 -8.00
N LEU A 40 -3.41 5.41 -8.77
CA LEU A 40 -4.03 4.49 -9.71
C LEU A 40 -3.99 5.12 -11.10
N VAL A 41 -3.89 4.30 -12.13
CA VAL A 41 -4.11 4.70 -13.53
C VAL A 41 -5.33 3.98 -14.08
N ASP A 42 -6.16 4.69 -14.83
CA ASP A 42 -7.16 4.06 -15.70
C ASP A 42 -6.46 3.60 -16.95
N VAL A 43 -6.33 2.28 -17.12
CA VAL A 43 -5.60 1.74 -18.28
C VAL A 43 -6.34 1.94 -19.59
N THR A 44 -7.63 2.32 -19.56
CA THR A 44 -8.42 2.61 -20.77
C THR A 44 -8.23 4.04 -21.26
N THR A 45 -8.16 5.03 -20.35
CA THR A 45 -8.02 6.46 -20.73
C THR A 45 -6.59 7.00 -20.53
N GLY A 46 -5.81 6.32 -19.69
CA GLY A 46 -4.49 6.77 -19.23
C GLY A 46 -4.55 7.88 -18.18
N ASP A 47 -5.72 8.12 -17.57
CA ASP A 47 -5.87 9.11 -16.51
C ASP A 47 -5.43 8.58 -15.15
N THR A 48 -5.00 9.48 -14.27
CA THR A 48 -4.47 9.12 -12.96
C THR A 48 -5.31 9.64 -11.82
N TYR A 49 -5.43 8.78 -10.81
CA TYR A 49 -6.29 8.98 -9.68
C TYR A 49 -5.58 8.65 -8.38
N THR A 50 -5.99 9.24 -7.29
CA THR A 50 -5.49 8.91 -5.95
C THR A 50 -6.64 8.46 -5.06
N VAL A 51 -6.43 7.32 -4.40
CA VAL A 51 -7.31 6.77 -3.38
C VAL A 51 -6.60 6.80 -2.03
N SER A 52 -7.32 7.18 -0.97
CA SER A 52 -6.80 7.06 0.39
C SER A 52 -7.05 5.66 0.95
N LEU A 53 -5.99 5.05 1.49
CA LEU A 53 -6.02 3.74 2.16
C LEU A 53 -6.37 3.84 3.65
N ARG A 54 -6.41 5.07 4.20
CA ARG A 54 -6.61 5.30 5.63
C ARG A 54 -7.95 4.74 6.12
N ASN A 55 -7.88 3.75 7.02
CA ASN A 55 -9.02 3.01 7.60
C ASN A 55 -9.93 2.35 6.55
N ARG A 56 -9.39 1.95 5.39
CA ARG A 56 -10.20 1.41 4.28
C ARG A 56 -9.47 0.30 3.54
N SER A 57 -10.18 -0.78 3.25
CA SER A 57 -9.75 -1.78 2.26
C SER A 57 -10.14 -1.30 0.86
N VAL A 58 -9.20 -1.35 -0.07
CA VAL A 58 -9.43 -1.09 -1.49
C VAL A 58 -9.41 -2.42 -2.22
N VAL A 59 -10.41 -2.66 -3.08
CA VAL A 59 -10.45 -3.83 -3.97
C VAL A 59 -9.97 -3.38 -5.34
N ILE A 60 -8.91 -4.01 -5.81
CA ILE A 60 -8.25 -3.73 -7.09
C ILE A 60 -8.62 -4.86 -8.07
N PRO A 61 -8.96 -4.56 -9.34
CA PRO A 61 -9.00 -3.23 -9.97
C PRO A 61 -10.16 -2.36 -9.45
N VAL A 62 -9.89 -1.06 -9.30
CA VAL A 62 -10.91 -0.09 -8.84
C VAL A 62 -11.81 0.30 -10.02
N LYS A 63 -13.07 0.64 -9.72
CA LYS A 63 -14.02 1.10 -10.73
C LYS A 63 -13.70 2.54 -11.16
N SER A 64 -13.46 2.75 -12.45
CA SER A 64 -13.29 4.06 -13.05
C SER A 64 -14.55 4.92 -12.88
N PRO A 65 -14.41 6.19 -12.47
CA PRO A 65 -15.55 7.09 -12.34
C PRO A 65 -16.18 7.44 -13.70
N GLU A 66 -15.40 7.40 -14.79
CA GLU A 66 -15.85 7.78 -16.13
C GLU A 66 -16.52 6.63 -16.86
N THR A 67 -15.81 5.51 -17.01
CA THR A 67 -16.29 4.35 -17.78
C THR A 67 -17.21 3.45 -16.94
N GLY A 68 -17.09 3.54 -15.60
CA GLY A 68 -17.78 2.66 -14.69
C GLY A 68 -17.29 1.21 -14.73
N GLN A 69 -16.20 0.91 -15.44
CA GLN A 69 -15.58 -0.41 -15.51
C GLN A 69 -14.44 -0.54 -14.49
N ARG A 70 -13.98 -1.76 -14.23
CA ARG A 70 -12.87 -2.02 -13.28
C ARG A 70 -11.53 -1.95 -14.00
N THR A 71 -11.07 -0.74 -14.28
CA THR A 71 -9.91 -0.45 -15.13
C THR A 71 -8.81 0.32 -14.39
N LEU A 72 -9.04 0.69 -13.13
CA LEU A 72 -8.05 1.42 -12.33
C LEU A 72 -7.08 0.45 -11.65
N LEU A 73 -5.81 0.52 -12.04
CA LEU A 73 -4.72 -0.29 -11.49
C LEU A 73 -3.69 0.55 -10.73
N PRO A 74 -3.06 0.00 -9.68
CA PRO A 74 -2.00 0.70 -8.96
C PRO A 74 -0.78 0.91 -9.82
N ILE A 75 -0.23 2.11 -9.71
CA ILE A 75 1.06 2.46 -10.32
C ILE A 75 2.04 2.84 -9.24
N GLU A 76 3.29 2.49 -9.49
CA GLU A 76 4.44 2.80 -8.66
C GLU A 76 5.41 3.64 -9.49
N LEU A 77 6.11 4.56 -8.84
CA LEU A 77 7.19 5.30 -9.48
C LEU A 77 8.48 4.51 -9.25
N ASP A 78 9.14 4.14 -10.33
CA ASP A 78 10.51 3.65 -10.26
C ASP A 78 11.46 4.85 -10.14
N ASP A 79 12.07 4.99 -8.97
CA ASP A 79 13.01 6.08 -8.66
C ASP A 79 14.29 6.01 -9.50
N GLU A 80 14.66 4.84 -10.05
CA GLU A 80 15.87 4.67 -10.87
C GLU A 80 15.65 5.12 -12.31
N THR A 81 14.47 4.82 -12.87
CA THR A 81 14.13 5.14 -14.26
C THR A 81 13.28 6.38 -14.40
N GLU A 82 12.88 7.01 -13.28
CA GLU A 82 11.93 8.11 -13.19
C GLU A 82 10.64 7.84 -14.00
N SER A 83 10.23 6.56 -14.08
CA SER A 83 9.11 6.11 -14.89
C SER A 83 8.04 5.44 -14.04
N TRP A 84 6.78 5.64 -14.42
CA TRP A 84 5.67 4.99 -13.74
C TRP A 84 5.47 3.59 -14.31
N HIS A 85 5.25 2.60 -13.43
CA HIS A 85 4.95 1.23 -13.83
C HIS A 85 3.73 0.68 -13.09
N ILE A 86 2.98 -0.18 -13.76
CA ILE A 86 1.98 -1.05 -13.13
C ILE A 86 2.75 -2.16 -12.41
N SER A 87 2.43 -2.39 -11.14
CA SER A 87 3.06 -3.48 -10.39
C SER A 87 2.81 -4.82 -11.07
N GLU A 88 3.84 -5.66 -11.17
CA GLU A 88 3.81 -6.97 -11.85
C GLU A 88 2.65 -7.85 -11.39
N HIS A 89 2.28 -7.73 -10.12
CA HIS A 89 1.15 -8.45 -9.53
C HIS A 89 -0.19 -8.20 -10.26
N TYR A 90 -0.35 -7.01 -10.84
CA TYR A 90 -1.57 -6.61 -11.54
C TYR A 90 -1.47 -6.69 -13.07
N MET A 91 -0.31 -7.07 -13.62
CA MET A 91 -0.16 -7.29 -15.07
C MET A 91 -1.18 -8.28 -15.66
N PRO A 92 -1.53 -9.41 -15.00
CA PRO A 92 -2.57 -10.30 -15.51
C PRO A 92 -3.95 -9.65 -15.63
N ALA A 93 -4.21 -8.55 -14.92
CA ALA A 93 -5.49 -7.84 -15.02
C ALA A 93 -5.62 -7.08 -16.35
N LEU A 94 -4.51 -6.75 -17.02
CA LEU A 94 -4.51 -6.09 -18.32
C LEU A 94 -5.05 -7.01 -19.42
N SER A 95 -4.80 -8.32 -19.32
CA SER A 95 -5.22 -9.30 -20.33
C SER A 95 -6.75 -9.42 -20.46
N GLY A 96 -7.51 -8.94 -19.47
CA GLY A 96 -8.97 -8.95 -19.46
C GLY A 96 -9.61 -7.65 -19.94
N ILE A 97 -8.81 -6.67 -20.42
CA ILE A 97 -9.28 -5.35 -20.83
C ILE A 97 -9.13 -5.23 -22.34
N GLU A 98 -10.26 -5.00 -23.02
CA GLU A 98 -10.32 -5.01 -24.49
C GLU A 98 -9.65 -3.79 -25.14
N GLU A 99 -9.63 -2.65 -24.46
CA GLU A 99 -9.14 -1.38 -24.99
C GLU A 99 -8.15 -0.76 -23.98
N ILE A 100 -6.86 -0.82 -24.30
CA ILE A 100 -5.79 -0.25 -23.48
C ILE A 100 -5.31 1.03 -24.16
N SER A 101 -5.13 2.09 -23.38
CA SER A 101 -4.62 3.39 -23.84
C SER A 101 -3.20 3.27 -24.37
N ASP A 102 -2.87 4.04 -25.41
CA ASP A 102 -1.50 4.15 -25.97
C ASP A 102 -0.44 4.61 -24.94
N LYS A 103 -0.87 5.17 -23.81
CA LYS A 103 0.01 5.61 -22.72
C LYS A 103 0.48 4.48 -21.81
N VAL A 104 -0.10 3.28 -21.94
CA VAL A 104 0.20 2.12 -21.10
C VAL A 104 0.78 1.04 -22.01
N ASP A 105 2.00 0.61 -21.74
CA ASP A 105 2.60 -0.55 -22.39
C ASP A 105 2.05 -1.83 -21.72
N PRO A 106 1.23 -2.65 -22.42
CA PRO A 106 0.62 -3.83 -21.84
C PRO A 106 1.60 -5.00 -21.64
N GLU A 107 2.77 -4.97 -22.30
CA GLU A 107 3.78 -6.01 -22.15
C GLU A 107 4.71 -5.73 -20.96
N THR A 108 5.13 -4.47 -20.81
CA THR A 108 6.08 -4.08 -19.76
C THR A 108 5.42 -3.43 -18.53
N GLY A 109 4.17 -3.01 -18.64
CA GLY A 109 3.46 -2.28 -17.59
C GLY A 109 3.92 -0.83 -17.42
N LYS A 110 4.84 -0.35 -18.28
CA LYS A 110 5.36 1.02 -18.21
C LYS A 110 4.32 2.04 -18.68
N LEU A 111 4.35 3.21 -18.07
CA LEU A 111 3.48 4.32 -18.40
C LEU A 111 4.27 5.53 -18.86
N ASP A 112 3.84 6.13 -19.97
CA ASP A 112 4.35 7.41 -20.44
C ASP A 112 3.57 8.56 -19.78
N LEU A 113 3.90 8.82 -18.51
CA LEU A 113 3.29 9.86 -17.69
C LEU A 113 4.36 10.78 -17.09
N PRO A 114 4.10 12.10 -16.98
CA PRO A 114 5.06 13.02 -16.37
C PRO A 114 5.25 12.72 -14.88
N VAL A 115 6.49 12.76 -14.37
CA VAL A 115 6.84 12.47 -12.96
C VAL A 115 6.03 13.29 -11.94
N LYS A 116 5.70 14.54 -12.27
CA LYS A 116 4.82 15.40 -11.45
C LYS A 116 3.37 15.27 -11.88
N ILE A 117 2.70 14.25 -11.37
CA ILE A 117 1.25 14.07 -11.56
C ILE A 117 0.48 14.82 -10.47
N LYS A 118 -0.62 15.48 -10.84
CA LYS A 118 -1.66 15.95 -9.90
C LYS A 118 -2.87 15.02 -10.02
N PRO A 119 -2.82 13.82 -9.46
CA PRO A 119 -3.88 12.83 -9.62
C PRO A 119 -5.18 13.29 -8.97
N GLU A 120 -6.31 12.98 -9.62
CA GLU A 120 -7.62 13.36 -9.11
C GLU A 120 -8.03 12.47 -7.93
N VAL A 121 -8.60 13.05 -6.87
CA VAL A 121 -8.95 12.30 -5.67
C VAL A 121 -10.30 11.61 -5.84
N ILE A 122 -10.31 10.28 -5.93
CA ILE A 122 -11.55 9.51 -6.00
C ILE A 122 -12.20 9.47 -4.61
N LYS A 123 -13.29 10.22 -4.44
CA LYS A 123 -14.18 10.11 -3.28
C LYS A 123 -15.32 9.14 -3.62
N ARG A 124 -15.24 7.90 -3.13
CA ARG A 124 -16.34 6.94 -3.30
C ARG A 124 -17.62 7.52 -2.66
N LYS A 125 -18.65 7.74 -3.48
CA LYS A 125 -19.98 8.17 -3.02
C LYS A 125 -20.52 7.10 -2.06
N LYS A 126 -20.84 7.48 -0.81
CA LYS A 126 -21.52 6.58 0.13
C LYS A 126 -22.82 6.12 -0.54
N ARG A 127 -22.95 4.81 -0.76
CA ARG A 127 -24.23 4.18 -1.07
C ARG A 127 -25.10 4.17 0.17
#